data_AF-A0AA89L4S2-F1
#
_entry.id   AF-A0AA89L4S2-F1
#
_cell.length_a   1.000
_cell.length_b   1.000
_cell.length_c   1.000
_cell.angle_alpha   90.00
_cell.angle_beta   90.00
_cell.angle_gamma   90.00
#
_symmetry.space_group_name_H-M   'P 1'
#
loop_
_entity.id
_entity.type
_entity.pdbx_description
1 polymer ?
#
loop_
_entity_poly.entity_id
_entity_poly.type
_entity_poly.pdbx_seq_one_letter_code
_entity_poly.pdbx_strand_id
1 'polypeptide(L)'
;MANTIKLTPEDLRASANKYEGFNQDVLDLIQNASQEQENIRSNWEGNAFDKFDQQFEDLKPKMQDFAQLMDDINNQLKKVAEIIENTDNDIANQIN
;
A
#
# COMPACT_ATOMS: atom_id res chain seq x y z
N MET A 1 11.52 19.78 17.93
CA MET A 1 11.13 20.61 16.78
C MET A 1 10.19 19.76 15.94
N ALA A 2 8.87 19.95 16.13
CA ALA A 2 7.87 19.28 15.31
C ALA A 2 8.05 19.82 13.88
N ASN A 3 8.48 18.96 12.96
CA ASN A 3 8.42 19.27 11.53
C ASN A 3 6.96 19.56 11.23
N THR A 4 6.62 20.84 11.09
CA THR A 4 5.25 21.31 10.89
C THR A 4 4.70 20.60 9.66
N ILE A 5 3.85 19.61 9.89
CA ILE A 5 3.07 19.00 8.82
C ILE A 5 2.23 20.14 8.26
N LYS A 6 2.56 20.62 7.05
CA LYS A 6 1.82 21.69 6.37
C LYS A 6 0.47 21.21 5.83
N LEU A 7 0.21 19.92 5.93
CA LEU A 7 -1.00 19.25 5.45
C LEU A 7 -2.03 19.19 6.58
N THR A 8 -3.29 19.42 6.25
CA THR A 8 -4.40 19.28 7.19
C THR A 8 -4.67 17.80 7.52
N PRO A 9 -5.38 17.48 8.61
CA PRO A 9 -5.85 16.11 8.86
C PRO A 9 -6.62 15.51 7.68
N GLU A 10 -7.37 16.34 6.94
CA GLU A 10 -8.11 15.93 5.76
C GLU A 10 -7.18 15.57 4.59
N ASP A 11 -6.14 16.36 4.34
CA ASP A 11 -5.12 16.06 3.32
C ASP A 11 -4.37 14.75 3.62
N LEU A 12 -4.09 14.49 4.90
CA LEU A 12 -3.46 13.25 5.36
C LEU A 12 -4.38 12.04 5.14
N ARG A 13 -5.68 12.15 5.45
CA ARG A 13 -6.67 11.10 5.18
C ARG A 13 -6.85 10.85 3.69
N ALA A 14 -6.91 11.90 2.88
CA ALA A 14 -6.98 11.78 1.42
C ALA A 14 -5.74 11.08 0.85
N SER A 15 -4.55 11.39 1.38
CA SER A 15 -3.31 10.71 1.00
C SER A 15 -3.30 9.25 1.46
N ALA A 16 -3.76 8.95 2.68
CA ALA A 16 -3.90 7.58 3.19
C ALA A 16 -4.77 6.73 2.27
N ASN A 17 -5.93 7.23 1.84
CA ASN A 17 -6.82 6.53 0.92
C ASN A 17 -6.16 6.23 -0.43
N LYS A 18 -5.25 7.09 -0.93
CA LYS A 18 -4.47 6.79 -2.15
C LYS A 18 -3.51 5.62 -1.93
N TYR A 19 -2.83 5.57 -0.78
CA TYR A 19 -1.98 4.45 -0.41
C TYR A 19 -2.78 3.14 -0.26
N GLU A 20 -4.03 3.22 0.21
CA GLU A 20 -4.96 2.07 0.20
C GLU A 20 -5.22 1.57 -1.22
N GLY A 21 -5.47 2.49 -2.15
CA GLY A 21 -5.64 2.16 -3.57
C GLY A 21 -4.40 1.48 -4.14
N PHE A 22 -3.21 2.02 -3.87
CA PHE A 22 -1.95 1.40 -4.33
C PHE A 22 -1.73 0.01 -3.78
N ASN A 23 -2.10 -0.25 -2.51
CA ASN A 23 -2.07 -1.60 -1.94
C ASN A 23 -2.96 -2.55 -2.75
N GLN A 24 -4.21 -2.17 -2.98
CA GLN A 24 -5.15 -2.99 -3.75
C GLN A 24 -4.67 -3.24 -5.19
N ASP A 25 -4.21 -2.19 -5.88
CA ASP A 25 -3.72 -2.29 -7.25
C ASP A 25 -2.54 -3.27 -7.37
N VAL A 26 -1.64 -3.28 -6.38
CA VAL A 26 -0.49 -4.20 -6.35
C VAL A 26 -0.95 -5.64 -6.09
N LEU A 27 -1.89 -5.85 -5.17
CA LEU A 27 -2.44 -7.18 -4.91
C LEU A 27 -3.18 -7.74 -6.14
N ASP A 28 -3.97 -6.90 -6.80
CA ASP A 28 -4.67 -7.26 -8.04
C ASP A 28 -3.68 -7.60 -9.16
N LEU A 29 -2.60 -6.82 -9.30
CA LEU A 29 -1.53 -7.11 -10.26
C LEU A 29 -0.89 -8.47 -9.99
N ILE A 30 -0.56 -8.78 -8.73
CA ILE A 30 0.03 -10.07 -8.33
C ILE A 30 -0.94 -11.21 -8.68
N GLN A 31 -2.23 -11.05 -8.38
CA GLN A 31 -3.24 -12.06 -8.67
C GLN A 31 -3.38 -12.30 -10.17
N ASN A 32 -3.54 -11.23 -10.95
CA ASN A 32 -3.71 -11.32 -12.40
C ASN A 32 -2.49 -11.95 -13.08
N ALA A 33 -1.27 -11.56 -12.67
CA ALA A 33 -0.05 -12.14 -13.21
C ALA A 33 0.13 -13.61 -12.81
N SER A 34 -0.24 -13.99 -11.58
CA SER A 34 -0.20 -15.40 -11.14
C SER A 34 -1.16 -16.26 -11.97
N GLN A 35 -2.37 -15.75 -12.25
CA GLN A 35 -3.35 -16.46 -13.08
C GLN A 35 -2.83 -16.65 -14.51
N GLU A 36 -2.20 -15.63 -15.08
CA GLU A 36 -1.66 -15.71 -16.44
C GLU A 36 -0.48 -16.68 -16.53
N GLN A 37 0.39 -16.74 -15.51
CA GLN A 37 1.42 -17.77 -15.45
C GLN A 37 0.84 -19.19 -15.44
N GLU A 38 -0.21 -19.43 -14.66
CA GLU A 38 -0.85 -20.74 -14.62
C GLU A 38 -1.45 -21.12 -15.98
N ASN A 39 -2.06 -20.13 -16.66
CA ASN A 39 -2.55 -20.30 -18.02
C ASN A 39 -1.42 -20.66 -18.98
N ILE A 40 -0.31 -19.92 -18.98
CA ILE A 40 0.82 -20.17 -19.88
C ILE A 40 1.44 -21.54 -19.58
N ARG A 41 1.67 -21.87 -18.30
CA ARG A 41 2.25 -23.15 -17.87
C ARG A 41 1.40 -24.35 -18.29
N SER A 42 0.08 -24.19 -18.29
CA SER A 42 -0.85 -25.24 -18.74
C SER A 42 -0.89 -25.44 -20.25
N ASN A 43 -0.50 -24.40 -21.03
CA ASN A 43 -0.57 -24.41 -22.49
C ASN A 43 0.82 -24.53 -23.17
N TRP A 44 1.90 -24.39 -22.41
CA TRP A 44 3.26 -24.43 -22.93
C TRP A 44 3.88 -25.81 -22.73
N GLU A 45 4.21 -26.51 -23.81
CA GLU A 45 4.97 -27.76 -23.75
C GLU A 45 6.48 -27.46 -23.65
N GLY A 46 7.08 -27.80 -22.49
CA GLY A 46 8.53 -27.72 -22.24
C GLY A 46 8.99 -26.55 -21.37
N ASN A 47 10.30 -26.54 -21.04
CA ASN A 47 10.88 -25.72 -19.97
C ASN A 47 11.20 -24.26 -20.35
N ALA A 48 10.75 -23.78 -21.52
CA ALA A 48 11.16 -22.45 -22.00
C ALA A 48 10.59 -21.31 -21.13
N PHE A 49 9.50 -21.57 -20.41
CA PHE A 49 8.86 -20.61 -19.51
C PHE A 49 9.31 -20.70 -18.04
N ASP A 50 10.00 -21.78 -17.65
CA ASP A 50 10.44 -22.05 -16.26
C ASP A 50 11.27 -20.89 -15.68
N LYS A 51 12.09 -20.24 -16.50
CA LYS A 51 12.91 -19.10 -16.06
C LYS A 51 12.07 -17.89 -15.68
N PHE A 52 11.04 -17.58 -16.48
CA PHE A 52 10.14 -16.48 -16.16
C PHE A 52 9.27 -16.81 -14.95
N ASP A 53 8.88 -18.08 -14.81
CA ASP A 53 8.15 -18.56 -13.65
C ASP A 53 8.94 -18.36 -12.35
N GLN A 54 10.21 -18.75 -12.37
CA GLN A 54 11.09 -18.59 -11.23
C GLN A 54 11.31 -17.11 -10.89
N GLN A 55 11.51 -16.25 -11.89
CA GLN A 55 11.65 -14.82 -11.68
C GLN A 55 10.39 -14.18 -11.06
N PHE A 56 9.20 -14.61 -11.47
CA PHE A 56 7.97 -14.11 -10.89
C PHE A 56 7.81 -14.56 -9.44
N GLU A 57 8.02 -15.86 -9.15
CA GLU A 57 7.95 -16.38 -7.79
C GLU A 57 8.99 -15.72 -6.86
N ASP A 58 10.16 -15.36 -7.36
CA ASP A 58 11.19 -14.62 -6.61
C ASP A 58 10.80 -13.16 -6.32
N LEU A 59 10.03 -12.54 -7.23
CA LEU A 59 9.59 -11.14 -7.11
C LEU A 59 8.28 -10.99 -6.35
N LYS A 60 7.42 -12.02 -6.36
CA LYS A 60 6.11 -12.02 -5.72
C LYS A 60 6.16 -11.64 -4.24
N PRO A 61 7.05 -12.19 -3.39
CA PRO A 61 7.18 -11.76 -2.01
C PRO A 61 7.52 -10.26 -1.88
N LYS A 62 8.39 -9.73 -2.75
CA LYS A 62 8.77 -8.31 -2.71
C LYS A 62 7.63 -7.39 -3.10
N MET A 63 6.77 -7.83 -4.02
CA MET A 63 5.56 -7.09 -4.38
C MET A 63 4.54 -7.13 -3.23
N GLN A 64 4.43 -8.25 -2.51
CA GLN A 64 3.61 -8.34 -1.30
C GLN A 64 4.15 -7.46 -0.17
N ASP A 65 5.47 -7.42 0.03
CA ASP A 65 6.11 -6.52 0.99
C ASP A 65 5.84 -5.04 0.64
N PHE A 66 5.85 -4.71 -0.66
CA PHE A 66 5.51 -3.37 -1.13
C PHE A 66 4.05 -3.02 -0.86
N ALA A 67 3.11 -3.94 -1.12
CA ALA A 67 1.70 -3.79 -0.77
C ALA A 67 1.51 -3.56 0.73
N GLN A 68 2.19 -4.35 1.58
CA GLN A 68 2.16 -4.17 3.03
C GLN A 68 2.71 -2.80 3.45
N LEU A 69 3.80 -2.34 2.82
CA LEU A 69 4.34 -1.01 3.08
C LEU A 69 3.34 0.11 2.76
N MET A 70 2.56 -0.02 1.68
CA MET A 70 1.50 0.94 1.35
C MET A 70 0.41 0.96 2.44
N ASP A 71 0.01 -0.22 2.94
CA ASP A 71 -0.94 -0.34 4.06
C ASP A 71 -0.40 0.28 5.35
N ASP A 72 0.88 0.03 5.67
CA ASP A 72 1.54 0.61 6.83
C ASP A 72 1.56 2.15 6.76
N ILE A 73 1.82 2.71 5.57
CA ILE A 73 1.78 4.16 5.34
C ILE A 73 0.34 4.69 5.50
N ASN A 74 -0.67 4.02 4.94
CA ASN A 74 -2.07 4.37 5.12
C ASN A 74 -2.42 4.48 6.62
N ASN A 75 -2.10 3.43 7.37
CA ASN A 75 -2.38 3.34 8.80
C ASN A 75 -1.66 4.44 9.60
N GLN A 76 -0.40 4.73 9.27
CA GLN A 76 0.36 5.80 9.92
C GLN A 76 -0.24 7.18 9.62
N LEU A 77 -0.61 7.46 8.37
CA LEU A 77 -1.21 8.75 7.97
C LEU A 77 -2.57 8.98 8.66
N LYS A 78 -3.41 7.94 8.76
CA LYS A 78 -4.69 8.01 9.49
C LYS A 78 -4.46 8.32 10.98
N LYS A 79 -3.50 7.67 11.62
CA LYS A 79 -3.12 7.94 13.03
C LYS A 79 -2.62 9.36 13.23
N VAL A 80 -1.76 9.86 12.33
CA VAL A 80 -1.24 11.24 12.42
C VAL A 80 -2.37 12.26 12.27
N ALA A 81 -3.31 12.04 11.34
CA ALA A 81 -4.48 12.90 11.19
C ALA A 81 -5.33 12.95 12.46
N GLU A 82 -5.58 11.80 13.09
CA GLU A 82 -6.32 11.69 14.34
C GLU A 82 -5.62 12.42 15.50
N ILE A 83 -4.29 12.28 15.63
CA ILE A 83 -3.51 12.97 16.66
C ILE A 83 -3.61 14.50 16.50
N ILE A 84 -3.53 15.01 15.28
CA ILE A 84 -3.63 16.45 15.02
C ILE A 84 -5.03 16.95 15.39
N GLU A 85 -6.09 16.26 14.95
CA GLU A 85 -7.47 16.65 15.23
C GLU A 85 -7.79 16.64 16.73
N ASN A 86 -7.31 15.63 17.46
CA ASN A 86 -7.46 15.56 18.92
C ASN A 86 -6.70 16.69 19.61
N THR A 87 -5.48 16.98 19.17
CA THR A 87 -4.67 18.07 19.72
C THR A 87 -5.35 19.42 19.50
N ASP A 88 -5.89 19.67 18.31
CA ASP A 88 -6.60 20.91 18.00
C ASP A 88 -7.87 21.07 18.84
N ASN A 89 -8.64 19.99 19.04
CA ASN A 89 -9.82 19.97 19.91
C ASN A 89 -9.47 20.23 21.38
N ASP A 90 -8.39 19.62 21.88
CA ASP A 90 -7.92 19.83 23.26
C ASP A 90 -7.48 21.28 23.49
N ILE A 91 -6.78 21.89 22.53
CA ILE A 91 -6.40 23.30 22.59
C ILE A 91 -7.63 24.20 22.58
N ALA A 92 -8.60 23.93 21.70
CA ALA A 92 -9.85 24.70 21.63
C ALA A 92 -10.64 24.63 22.95
N ASN A 93 -10.67 23.47 23.61
CA ASN A 93 -11.33 23.28 24.90
C ASN A 93 -10.62 23.97 26.08
N GLN A 94 -9.30 24.19 26.00
CA GLN A 94 -8.54 24.89 27.05
C GLN A 94 -8.56 26.42 26.93
N ILE A 95 -8.90 26.95 25.76
CA ILE A 95 -8.94 28.40 25.49
C ILE A 95 -10.36 28.98 25.71
N ASN A 96 -11.38 28.11 25.82
CA ASN A 96 -12.75 28.45 26.24
C ASN A 96 -12.92 28.36 27.76
#